data_AF-A0A2N4Z1Z7-F1
#
_entry.id   AF-A0A2N4Z1Z7-F1
#
_cell.length_a   1.000
_cell.length_b   1.000
_cell.length_c   1.000
_cell.angle_alpha   90.00
_cell.angle_beta   90.00
_cell.angle_gamma   90.00
#
_symmetry.space_group_name_H-M   'P 1'
#
loop_
_entity.id
_entity.type
_entity.pdbx_description
1 polymer ?
#
loop_
_entity_poly.entity_id
_entity_poly.type
_entity_poly.pdbx_seq_one_letter_code
_entity_poly.pdbx_strand_id
1 'polypeptide(L)'
;MTTISQKSAREMLGTPQNFRGGVYVTKNGAAELFIQTAEEREAELVERHQQQQVNAMLKLVSLSQHDFENGRHETARELLARRRAERHK
;
A
#
# COMPACT_ATOMS: atom_id res chain seq x y z
N MET A 1 -21.09 -5.83 -5.09
CA MET A 1 -20.87 -5.10 -3.82
C MET A 1 -22.23 -4.87 -3.19
N THR A 2 -22.43 -5.33 -1.95
CA THR A 2 -23.75 -5.40 -1.31
C THR A 2 -23.98 -4.20 -0.39
N THR A 3 -25.22 -3.69 -0.35
CA THR A 3 -25.62 -2.60 0.55
C THR A 3 -26.76 -3.06 1.44
N ILE A 4 -26.65 -2.84 2.75
CA ILE A 4 -27.66 -3.23 3.74
C ILE A 4 -28.01 -2.08 4.68
N SER A 5 -29.15 -2.19 5.37
CA SER A 5 -29.51 -1.23 6.42
C SER A 5 -28.70 -1.45 7.69
N GLN A 6 -28.55 -0.42 8.52
CA GLN A 6 -27.92 -0.53 9.84
C GLN A 6 -28.62 -1.56 10.74
N LYS A 7 -29.95 -1.69 10.61
CA LYS A 7 -30.72 -2.72 11.34
C LYS A 7 -30.27 -4.13 10.93
N SER A 8 -30.28 -4.40 9.62
CA SER A 8 -29.84 -5.69 9.07
C SER A 8 -28.39 -6.00 9.45
N ALA A 9 -27.50 -5.00 9.39
CA ALA A 9 -26.11 -5.17 9.78
C ALA A 9 -25.99 -5.65 11.24
N ARG A 10 -26.72 -5.04 12.17
CA ARG A 10 -26.70 -5.42 13.60
C ARG A 10 -27.17 -6.86 13.83
N GLU A 11 -28.21 -7.29 13.13
CA GLU A 11 -28.73 -8.66 13.22
C GLU A 11 -27.73 -9.68 12.68
N MET A 12 -26.91 -9.29 11.69
CA MET A 12 -25.93 -10.16 11.03
C MET A 12 -24.56 -10.22 11.73
N LEU A 13 -24.27 -9.37 12.72
CA LEU A 13 -22.96 -9.27 13.39
C LEU A 13 -22.48 -10.59 14.02
N GLY A 14 -23.40 -11.47 14.42
CA GLY A 14 -23.07 -12.79 14.99
C GLY A 14 -22.55 -13.80 13.96
N THR A 15 -22.55 -13.47 12.66
CA THR A 15 -22.15 -14.38 11.58
C THR A 15 -21.25 -13.62 10.60
N PRO A 16 -19.92 -13.56 10.85
CA PRO A 16 -18.96 -12.80 10.04
C PRO A 16 -19.01 -13.11 8.54
N GLN A 17 -19.43 -14.32 8.14
CA GLN A 17 -19.59 -14.76 6.76
C GLN A 17 -20.55 -13.87 5.96
N ASN A 18 -21.51 -13.23 6.62
CA ASN A 18 -22.45 -12.29 6.02
C ASN A 18 -21.79 -11.02 5.47
N PHE A 19 -20.55 -10.73 5.88
CA PHE A 19 -19.78 -9.56 5.48
C PHE A 19 -18.63 -9.89 4.52
N ARG A 20 -18.52 -11.15 4.07
CA ARG A 20 -17.53 -11.54 3.04
C ARG A 20 -17.75 -10.76 1.75
N GLY A 21 -16.66 -10.36 1.11
CA GLY A 21 -16.66 -9.50 -0.07
C GLY A 21 -17.00 -8.03 0.23
N GLY A 22 -17.20 -7.68 1.51
CA GLY A 22 -17.45 -6.32 1.94
C GLY A 22 -18.88 -5.83 1.70
N VAL A 23 -19.42 -5.14 2.70
CA VAL A 23 -20.81 -4.65 2.68
C VAL A 23 -20.86 -3.19 3.12
N TYR A 24 -21.57 -2.36 2.36
CA TYR A 24 -21.90 -1.01 2.78
C TYR A 24 -23.14 -1.01 3.68
N VAL A 25 -23.03 -0.36 4.82
CA VAL A 25 -24.12 -0.18 5.76
C VAL A 25 -24.66 1.23 5.64
N THR A 26 -25.97 1.32 5.44
CA THR A 26 -26.71 2.57 5.27
C THR A 26 -27.58 2.87 6.47
N LYS A 27 -27.74 4.17 6.77
CA LYS A 27 -28.71 4.68 7.72
C LYS A 27 -29.52 5.77 7.02
N ASN A 28 -30.84 5.65 7.02
CA ASN A 28 -31.74 6.57 6.32
C ASN A 28 -31.37 6.77 4.83
N GLY A 29 -30.90 5.71 4.16
CA GLY A 29 -30.50 5.75 2.74
C GLY A 29 -29.10 6.30 2.44
N ALA A 30 -28.40 6.86 3.43
CA ALA A 30 -27.01 7.31 3.28
C ALA A 30 -26.04 6.20 3.73
N ALA A 31 -24.98 5.94 2.95
CA ALA A 31 -23.92 5.01 3.33
C ALA A 31 -23.04 5.62 4.42
N GLU A 32 -22.93 4.95 5.56
CA GLU A 32 -22.16 5.45 6.72
C GLU A 32 -20.92 4.60 7.03
N LEU A 33 -20.97 3.30 6.75
CA LEU A 33 -19.94 2.35 7.17
C LEU A 33 -19.70 1.30 6.08
N PHE A 34 -18.48 0.77 6.05
CA PHE A 34 -18.13 -0.42 5.28
C PHE A 34 -17.63 -1.49 6.25
N ILE A 35 -18.22 -2.68 6.18
CA ILE A 35 -17.84 -3.82 7.02
C ILE A 35 -17.32 -4.92 6.10
N GLN A 36 -16.17 -5.49 6.45
CA GLN A 36 -15.58 -6.65 5.82
C GLN A 36 -15.00 -7.57 6.89
N THR A 37 -14.62 -8.79 6.53
CA THR A 37 -13.99 -9.69 7.50
C THR A 37 -12.56 -9.23 7.82
N ALA A 38 -12.08 -9.57 9.03
CA ALA A 38 -10.72 -9.25 9.45
C ALA A 38 -9.67 -9.95 8.56
N GLU A 39 -9.95 -11.19 8.15
CA GLU A 39 -9.09 -11.99 7.26
C GLU A 39 -8.90 -11.30 5.89
N GLU A 40 -9.99 -10.85 5.26
CA GLU A 40 -9.93 -10.10 4.00
C GLU A 40 -9.15 -8.79 4.16
N ARG A 41 -9.34 -8.08 5.29
CA ARG A 41 -8.61 -6.85 5.56
C ARG A 41 -7.11 -7.09 5.73
N GLU A 42 -6.72 -8.16 6.41
CA GLU A 42 -5.31 -8.51 6.60
C GLU A 42 -4.65 -8.89 5.28
N ALA A 43 -5.32 -9.72 4.47
CA ALA A 43 -4.85 -10.06 3.12
C ALA A 43 -4.65 -8.82 2.23
N GLU A 44 -5.62 -7.89 2.23
CA GLU A 44 -5.54 -6.63 1.48
C GLU A 44 -4.35 -5.78 1.93
N LEU A 45 -4.08 -5.72 3.25
CA LEU A 45 -2.97 -4.96 3.80
C LEU A 45 -1.61 -5.55 3.40
N VAL A 46 -1.48 -6.87 3.40
CA VAL A 46 -0.25 -7.56 2.95
C VAL A 46 0.00 -7.30 1.47
N GLU A 47 -1.03 -7.47 0.62
CA GLU A 47 -0.93 -7.22 -0.82
C GLU A 47 -0.57 -5.76 -1.11
N ARG A 48 -1.24 -4.82 -0.44
CA ARG A 48 -0.95 -3.39 -0.57
C ARG A 48 0.49 -3.06 -0.17
N HIS A 49 1.00 -3.67 0.90
CA HIS A 49 2.38 -3.45 1.33
C HIS A 49 3.38 -3.96 0.30
N GLN A 50 3.17 -5.16 -0.23
CA GLN A 50 4.00 -5.73 -1.30
C GLN A 50 3.98 -4.84 -2.54
N GLN A 51 2.80 -4.39 -2.97
CA GLN A 51 2.67 -3.51 -4.13
C GLN A 51 3.38 -2.16 -3.92
N GLN A 52 3.31 -1.60 -2.72
CA GLN A 52 4.04 -0.38 -2.38
C GLN A 52 5.56 -0.57 -2.48
N GLN A 53 6.08 -1.70 -2.00
CA GLN A 53 7.51 -2.02 -2.12
C GLN A 53 7.94 -2.17 -3.58
N VAL A 54 7.17 -2.91 -4.39
CA VAL A 54 7.44 -3.08 -5.83
C VAL A 54 7.44 -1.74 -6.55
N ASN A 55 6.44 -0.90 -6.31
CA ASN A 55 6.35 0.43 -6.92
C ASN A 55 7.52 1.34 -6.51
N ALA A 56 7.93 1.28 -5.25
CA ALA A 56 9.09 2.03 -4.77
C ALA A 56 10.37 1.58 -5.47
N MET A 57 10.58 0.26 -5.60
CA MET A 57 11.73 -0.29 -6.31
C MET A 57 11.74 0.10 -7.78
N LEU A 58 10.61 -0.01 -8.47
CA LEU A 58 10.49 0.41 -9.87
C LEU A 58 10.83 1.90 -10.02
N LYS A 59 10.31 2.75 -9.14
CA LYS A 59 10.60 4.19 -9.15
C LYS A 59 12.10 4.46 -8.95
N LEU A 60 12.75 3.77 -8.02
CA LEU A 60 14.19 3.90 -7.79
C LEU A 60 15.00 3.50 -9.03
N VAL A 61 14.65 2.39 -9.67
CA VAL A 61 15.32 1.93 -10.91
C VAL A 61 15.12 2.94 -12.04
N SER A 62 13.89 3.42 -12.26
CA SER A 62 13.61 4.43 -13.29
C SER A 62 14.37 5.74 -13.04
N LEU A 63 14.45 6.19 -11.79
CA LEU A 63 15.24 7.37 -11.43
C LEU A 63 16.74 7.15 -11.69
N SER A 64 17.26 5.98 -11.31
CA SER A 64 18.67 5.62 -11.51
C SER A 64 19.02 5.55 -13.00
N GLN A 65 18.13 4.99 -13.82
CA GLN A 65 18.28 4.95 -15.27
C GLN A 65 18.28 6.36 -15.88
N HIS A 66 17.35 7.20 -15.45
CA HIS A 66 17.28 8.59 -15.88
C HIS A 66 18.53 9.38 -15.46
N ASP A 67 19.05 9.17 -14.26
CA ASP A 67 20.31 9.78 -13.81
C ASP A 67 21.51 9.31 -14.63
N PHE A 68 21.56 8.01 -14.96
CA PHE A 68 22.59 7.46 -15.82
C PHE A 68 22.57 8.10 -17.22
N GLU A 69 21.40 8.17 -17.85
CA GLU A 69 21.22 8.77 -19.18
C GLU A 69 21.58 10.26 -19.23
N ASN A 70 21.37 10.98 -18.13
CA ASN A 70 21.70 12.40 -18.01
C ASN A 70 23.14 12.65 -17.51
N GLY A 71 23.98 11.61 -17.40
CA GLY A 71 25.36 11.74 -16.90
C GLY A 71 25.45 12.12 -15.42
N ARG A 72 24.35 12.01 -14.65
CA ARG A 72 24.31 12.25 -13.21
C ARG A 72 24.67 10.98 -12.43
N HIS A 73 25.80 10.39 -12.77
CA HIS A 73 26.33 9.20 -12.12
C HIS A 73 27.82 9.35 -11.85
N GLU A 74 28.33 8.66 -10.84
CA GLU A 74 29.76 8.59 -10.54
C GLU A 74 30.22 7.13 -10.60
N THR A 75 31.48 6.92 -10.95
CA THR A 75 32.08 5.59 -10.92
C THR A 75 32.39 5.17 -9.50
N ALA A 76 32.45 3.86 -9.25
CA ALA A 76 32.83 3.33 -7.93
C ALA A 76 34.19 3.86 -7.45
N ARG A 77 35.14 4.09 -8.37
CA ARG A 77 36.47 4.63 -8.05
C ARG A 77 36.38 6.08 -7.56
N GLU A 78 35.58 6.92 -8.21
CA GLU A 78 35.36 8.32 -7.82
C GLU A 78 34.69 8.41 -6.46
N LEU A 79 33.64 7.61 -6.24
CA LEU A 79 32.95 7.53 -4.96
C LEU A 79 33.89 7.10 -3.81
N LEU A 80 34.74 6.10 -4.04
CA LEU A 80 35.71 5.63 -3.04
C LEU A 80 36.78 6.69 -2.74
N ALA A 81 37.27 7.39 -3.76
CA ALA A 81 38.24 8.47 -3.58
C ALA A 81 37.64 9.61 -2.75
N ARG A 82 36.40 10.03 -3.06
CA ARG A 82 35.66 11.05 -2.32
C ARG A 82 35.46 10.67 -0.85
N ARG A 83 34.97 9.45 -0.57
CA ARG A 83 34.81 8.96 0.81
C ARG A 83 36.11 8.92 1.61
N ARG A 84 37.23 8.56 0.97
CA ARG A 84 38.53 8.57 1.64
C ARG A 84 38.98 9.99 1.96
N ALA A 85 38.81 10.92 1.03
CA ALA A 85 39.13 12.32 1.24
C ALA A 85 38.31 12.95 2.38
N GLU A 86 37.03 12.61 2.51
CA GLU A 86 36.15 13.07 3.61
C GLU A 86 36.54 12.51 4.98
N ARG A 87 37.12 11.31 5.05
CA ARG A 87 37.59 10.69 6.31
C ARG A 87 38.89 11.26 6.85
N HIS A 88 39.64 11.98 6.01
CA HIS A 88 40.93 12.58 6.36
C HIS A 88 40.85 14.12 6.50
N LYS A 89 39.63 14.67 6.50
CA LYS A 89 39.30 16.03 6.91
C LYS A 89 38.89 16.04 8.39
#